data_AF-A0A7S2JJA6-F1
#
_entry.id   AF-A0A7S2JJA6-F1
#
_cell.length_a   1.000
_cell.length_b   1.000
_cell.length_c   1.000
_cell.angle_alpha   90.00
_cell.angle_beta   90.00
_cell.angle_gamma   90.00
#
_symmetry.space_group_name_H-M   'P 1'
#
loop_
_entity.id
_entity.type
_entity.pdbx_description
1 polymer ?
#
loop_
_entity_poly.entity_id
_entity_poly.type
_entity_poly.pdbx_seq_one_letter_code
_entity_poly.pdbx_strand_id
1 'polypeptide(L)'
;LLFAYLRKLAASGVPPHLVTEYRTMASTGFDYAEPNQPQDFVTSASGNLPFYAPALWVRGPSIIEDGSATGAQEMLSWCANPSNAVITLVAKNVDKSADRTEPIYGTRYGVVPIDRELRAWSKSEAPSELAPPLPNPFLPTDFSIRSSAINSVRAPDQVRPTVITSSPSLVVHFLPDSKFKRPKAFCFFLFRSPLLASSARASITANLFQGVLADTLQDSTYQAGLAGLSAGFAAEYNGIYLTGSGYNARLPELLGYTATQVKSAELLPLVFDRTREALRLQLSNFKRKQPIALCSYYRSLALESPKYTVEELSAAVEAVTFEEVKAFQRALLPEALLEAFLIGNLDESEARAITAATVAALPAKAPMPADQIPRRRVRRLSPGRTLRQYAAPNPEEVNSATEVYLQVGRDDGDDWLHLAVLAQLIEQPLYGELR
;
A
#
# COMPACT_ATOMS: atom_id res chain seq x y z
N LEU A 1 -13.14 24.95 -9.71
CA LEU A 1 -13.13 24.48 -8.30
C LEU A 1 -11.79 24.75 -7.62
N LEU A 2 -10.66 24.22 -8.10
CA LEU A 2 -9.33 24.43 -7.50
C LEU A 2 -9.01 25.90 -7.18
N PHE A 3 -8.96 26.79 -8.19
CA PHE A 3 -8.63 28.21 -7.99
C PHE A 3 -9.64 28.94 -7.09
N ALA A 4 -10.91 28.54 -7.14
CA ALA A 4 -11.93 29.12 -6.27
C ALA A 4 -11.69 28.74 -4.81
N TYR A 5 -11.31 27.49 -4.55
CA TYR A 5 -10.92 27.04 -3.21
C TYR A 5 -9.65 27.73 -2.70
N LEU A 6 -8.63 27.85 -3.55
CA LEU A 6 -7.40 28.59 -3.21
C LEU A 6 -7.69 30.07 -2.89
N ARG A 7 -8.59 30.73 -3.63
CA ARG A 7 -9.05 32.09 -3.29
C ARG A 7 -9.80 32.15 -1.97
N LYS A 8 -10.66 31.17 -1.67
CA LYS A 8 -11.35 31.09 -0.37
C LYS A 8 -10.33 31.00 0.77
N LEU A 9 -9.32 30.14 0.63
CA LEU A 9 -8.23 30.01 1.61
C LEU A 9 -7.39 31.29 1.72
N ALA A 10 -7.08 31.95 0.61
CA ALA A 10 -6.38 33.23 0.63
C ALA A 10 -7.20 34.33 1.32
N ALA A 11 -8.53 34.32 1.20
CA ALA A 11 -9.38 35.30 1.87
C ALA A 11 -9.54 35.04 3.38
N SER A 12 -9.66 33.77 3.79
CA SER A 12 -9.87 33.38 5.19
C SER A 12 -8.58 33.18 5.99
N GLY A 13 -7.44 33.06 5.31
CA GLY A 13 -6.18 32.59 5.88
C GLY A 13 -6.16 31.08 6.13
N VAL A 14 -4.98 30.55 6.47
CA VAL A 14 -4.80 29.15 6.90
C VAL A 14 -5.29 29.02 8.34
N PRO A 15 -6.17 28.05 8.64
CA PRO A 15 -6.57 27.78 10.02
C PRO A 15 -5.37 27.50 10.94
N PRO A 16 -5.29 28.12 12.13
CA PRO A 16 -4.15 27.93 13.03
C PRO A 16 -3.92 26.49 13.47
N HIS A 17 -4.98 25.69 13.61
CA HIS A 17 -4.84 24.28 13.97
C HIS A 17 -4.00 23.54 12.96
N LEU A 18 -4.19 23.75 11.64
CA LEU A 18 -3.39 23.07 10.62
C LEU A 18 -1.90 23.36 10.75
N VAL A 19 -1.51 24.60 11.05
CA VAL A 19 -0.10 24.94 11.26
C VAL A 19 0.47 24.15 12.44
N THR A 20 -0.26 24.11 13.56
CA THR A 20 0.14 23.34 14.73
C THR A 20 0.21 21.84 14.42
N GLU A 21 -0.79 21.29 13.75
CA GLU A 21 -0.83 19.86 13.40
C GLU A 21 0.35 19.48 12.51
N TYR A 22 0.62 20.22 11.43
CA TYR A 22 1.75 19.94 10.53
C TYR A 22 3.09 20.05 11.24
N ARG A 23 3.26 21.02 12.15
CA ARG A 23 4.48 21.12 12.97
C ARG A 23 4.64 19.95 13.92
N THR A 24 3.58 19.56 14.62
CA THR A 24 3.59 18.40 15.49
C THR A 24 3.96 17.16 14.68
N MET A 25 3.32 16.91 13.54
CA MET A 25 3.62 15.76 12.68
C MET A 25 5.07 15.78 12.17
N ALA A 26 5.59 16.95 11.75
CA ALA A 26 6.97 17.11 11.30
C ALA A 26 7.99 16.80 12.42
N SER A 27 7.81 17.41 13.60
CA SER A 27 8.69 17.20 14.76
C SER A 27 8.63 15.75 15.25
N THR A 28 7.43 15.19 15.41
CA THR A 28 7.23 13.81 15.84
C THR A 28 7.77 12.81 14.81
N GLY A 29 7.63 13.10 13.51
CA GLY A 29 8.20 12.31 12.43
C GLY A 29 9.72 12.28 12.47
N PHE A 30 10.36 13.40 12.85
CA PHE A 30 11.80 13.49 13.04
C PHE A 30 12.27 12.76 14.31
N ASP A 31 11.66 13.03 15.46
CA ASP A 31 12.06 12.47 16.77
C ASP A 31 11.99 10.94 16.81
N TYR A 32 10.98 10.38 16.12
CA TYR A 32 10.71 8.95 16.05
C TYR A 32 10.96 8.34 14.66
N ALA A 33 11.79 9.00 13.85
CA ALA A 33 12.24 8.46 12.57
C ALA A 33 12.94 7.10 12.78
N GLU A 34 12.68 6.18 11.86
CA GLU A 34 13.41 4.93 11.76
C GLU A 34 14.74 5.18 11.04
N PRO A 35 15.84 4.52 11.44
CA PRO A 35 17.12 4.69 10.75
C PRO A 35 17.00 4.24 9.29
N ASN A 36 17.32 5.14 8.36
CA ASN A 36 17.46 4.79 6.96
C ASN A 36 18.65 3.84 6.75
N GLN A 37 18.66 3.11 5.63
CA GLN A 37 19.86 2.42 5.19
C GLN A 37 21.02 3.43 5.08
N PRO A 38 22.25 3.08 5.49
CA PRO A 38 23.36 4.04 5.53
C PRO A 38 23.61 4.76 4.20
N GLN A 39 23.44 4.07 3.08
CA GLN A 39 23.60 4.65 1.74
C GLN A 39 22.55 5.71 1.44
N ASP A 40 21.28 5.45 1.76
CA ASP A 40 20.19 6.41 1.54
C ASP A 40 20.35 7.62 2.46
N PHE A 41 20.78 7.39 3.70
CA PHE A 41 21.07 8.46 4.65
C PHE A 41 22.16 9.40 4.13
N VAL A 42 23.31 8.87 3.69
CA VAL A 42 24.41 9.69 3.16
C VAL A 42 23.98 10.43 1.90
N THR A 43 23.26 9.76 0.99
CA THR A 43 22.75 10.37 -0.25
C THR A 43 21.84 11.56 0.07
N SER A 44 20.84 11.36 0.93
CA SER A 44 19.90 12.40 1.34
C SER A 44 20.60 13.55 2.07
N ALA A 45 21.43 13.24 3.07
CA ALA A 45 22.16 14.24 3.84
C ALA A 45 23.09 15.07 2.95
N SER A 46 23.83 14.44 2.03
CA SER A 46 24.73 15.14 1.09
C SER A 46 23.98 16.10 0.15
N GLY A 47 22.76 15.75 -0.25
CA GLY A 47 21.89 16.61 -1.05
C GLY A 47 21.44 17.89 -0.34
N ASN A 48 21.45 17.91 1.00
CA ASN A 48 21.03 19.06 1.81
C ASN A 48 22.15 20.09 2.01
N LEU A 49 23.42 19.74 1.75
CA LEU A 49 24.59 20.60 1.99
C LEU A 49 24.48 21.99 1.33
N PRO A 50 23.99 22.13 0.08
CA PRO A 50 23.89 23.44 -0.58
C PRO A 50 22.77 24.33 -0.03
N PHE A 51 21.78 23.77 0.66
CA PHE A 51 20.55 24.48 1.05
C PHE A 51 20.48 24.82 2.54
N TYR A 52 21.25 24.11 3.37
CA TYR A 52 21.17 24.20 4.82
C TYR A 52 22.54 24.41 5.46
N ALA A 53 22.57 25.20 6.53
CA ALA A 53 23.76 25.31 7.38
C ALA A 53 24.11 23.94 8.00
N PRO A 54 25.37 23.70 8.43
CA PRO A 54 25.80 22.38 8.94
C PRO A 54 24.93 21.79 10.06
N ALA A 55 24.44 22.62 10.98
CA ALA A 55 23.55 22.19 12.06
C ALA A 55 22.16 21.71 11.57
N LEU A 56 21.80 21.98 10.31
CA LEU A 56 20.51 21.69 9.70
C LEU A 56 20.58 20.63 8.59
N TRP A 57 21.75 20.07 8.26
CA TRP A 57 21.86 19.07 7.17
C TRP A 57 20.96 17.84 7.35
N VAL A 58 20.67 17.47 8.61
CA VAL A 58 19.81 16.32 8.93
C VAL A 58 18.38 16.76 9.25
N ARG A 59 18.20 17.78 10.10
CA ARG A 59 16.87 18.17 10.59
C ARG A 59 16.14 19.18 9.69
N GLY A 60 16.89 20.01 8.95
CA GLY A 60 16.38 21.11 8.14
C GLY A 60 15.23 20.75 7.18
N PRO A 61 15.32 19.66 6.39
CA PRO A 61 14.23 19.27 5.50
C PRO A 61 13.01 18.66 6.21
N SER A 62 13.11 18.32 7.50
CA SER A 62 12.09 17.55 8.23
C SER A 62 11.31 18.36 9.25
N ILE A 63 11.72 19.59 9.55
CA ILE A 63 11.08 20.45 10.55
C ILE A 63 10.38 21.63 9.90
N ILE A 64 9.28 22.08 10.51
CA ILE A 64 8.55 23.28 10.10
C ILE A 64 8.75 24.33 11.20
N GLU A 65 9.57 25.35 10.92
CA GLU A 65 9.84 26.44 11.86
C GLU A 65 8.70 27.49 11.87
N ASP A 66 8.88 28.54 12.67
CA ASP A 66 8.00 29.70 12.66
C ASP A 66 8.04 30.44 11.33
N GLY A 67 6.97 30.28 10.54
CA GLY A 67 6.74 31.05 9.33
C GLY A 67 6.06 32.38 9.61
N SER A 68 6.15 33.32 8.68
CA SER A 68 5.38 34.56 8.74
C SER A 68 3.98 34.35 8.16
N ALA A 69 2.96 34.86 8.85
CA ALA A 69 1.60 34.92 8.30
C ALA A 69 1.59 35.62 6.92
N THR A 70 2.47 36.61 6.75
CA THR A 70 2.70 37.31 5.48
C THR A 70 3.16 36.38 4.36
N GLY A 71 4.17 35.55 4.57
CA GLY A 71 4.69 34.66 3.52
C GLY A 71 3.69 33.59 3.11
N ALA A 72 2.96 33.02 4.08
CA ALA A 72 1.87 32.08 3.79
C ALA A 72 0.75 32.74 2.96
N GLN A 73 0.38 33.96 3.32
CA GLN A 73 -0.63 34.75 2.61
C GLN A 73 -0.19 35.13 1.19
N GLU A 74 1.06 35.54 1.01
CA GLU A 74 1.65 35.85 -0.30
C GLU A 74 1.62 34.63 -1.22
N MET A 75 2.04 33.47 -0.71
CA MET A 75 2.02 32.21 -1.46
C MET A 75 0.59 31.80 -1.85
N LEU A 76 -0.36 31.86 -0.92
CA LEU A 76 -1.77 31.53 -1.21
C LEU A 76 -2.36 32.48 -2.25
N SER A 77 -2.09 33.78 -2.13
CA SER A 77 -2.56 34.79 -3.07
C SER A 77 -1.97 34.57 -4.47
N TRP A 78 -0.69 34.20 -4.54
CA TRP A 78 -0.01 33.86 -5.79
C TRP A 78 -0.62 32.62 -6.46
N CYS A 79 -0.82 31.54 -5.69
CA CYS A 79 -1.40 30.29 -6.18
C CYS A 79 -2.89 30.41 -6.56
N ALA A 80 -3.61 31.32 -5.93
CA ALA A 80 -5.03 31.58 -6.21
C ALA A 80 -5.27 32.25 -7.57
N ASN A 81 -4.22 32.83 -8.18
CA ASN A 81 -4.29 33.43 -9.51
C ASN A 81 -4.01 32.37 -10.59
N PRO A 82 -5.01 32.00 -11.42
CA PRO A 82 -4.83 31.02 -12.48
C PRO A 82 -3.82 31.43 -13.56
N SER A 83 -3.50 32.72 -13.69
CA SER A 83 -2.49 33.21 -14.65
C SER A 83 -1.06 32.78 -14.28
N ASN A 84 -0.84 32.37 -13.03
CA ASN A 84 0.45 31.89 -12.54
C ASN A 84 0.64 30.38 -12.73
N ALA A 85 -0.36 29.67 -13.26
CA ALA A 85 -0.35 28.22 -13.35
C ALA A 85 0.13 27.71 -14.72
N VAL A 86 0.87 26.60 -14.70
CA VAL A 86 1.12 25.76 -15.89
C VAL A 86 0.22 24.54 -15.79
N ILE A 87 -0.64 24.32 -16.80
CA ILE A 87 -1.61 23.24 -16.83
C ILE A 87 -1.20 22.19 -17.88
N THR A 88 -0.96 20.96 -17.43
CA THR A 88 -0.63 19.83 -18.31
C THR A 88 -1.78 18.84 -18.35
N LEU A 89 -2.31 18.54 -19.54
CA LEU A 89 -3.33 17.52 -19.78
C LEU A 89 -2.71 16.34 -20.51
N VAL A 90 -2.76 15.15 -19.90
CA VAL A 90 -2.29 13.89 -20.50
C VAL A 90 -3.48 12.99 -20.76
N ALA A 91 -3.82 12.76 -22.03
CA ALA A 91 -4.90 11.86 -22.42
C ALA A 91 -4.68 11.33 -23.85
N LYS A 92 -5.21 10.13 -24.17
CA LYS A 92 -5.04 9.50 -25.50
C LYS A 92 -5.69 10.28 -26.65
N ASN A 93 -6.71 11.08 -26.36
CA ASN A 93 -7.51 11.78 -27.37
C ASN A 93 -7.01 13.20 -27.67
N VAL A 94 -5.83 13.59 -27.18
CA VAL A 94 -5.23 14.92 -27.44
C VAL A 94 -4.26 14.93 -28.61
N ASP A 95 -4.08 13.79 -29.30
CA ASP A 95 -3.14 13.62 -30.42
C ASP A 95 -3.27 14.70 -31.51
N LYS A 96 -4.50 15.17 -31.77
CA LYS A 96 -4.76 16.23 -32.76
C LYS A 96 -4.11 17.57 -32.41
N SER A 97 -3.95 17.84 -31.13
CA SER A 97 -3.29 19.05 -30.62
C SER A 97 -1.83 18.79 -30.26
N ALA A 98 -1.37 17.54 -30.29
CA ALA A 98 0.00 17.15 -29.99
C ALA A 98 0.87 17.21 -31.26
N ASP A 99 1.13 18.43 -31.74
CA ASP A 99 1.83 18.72 -32.99
C ASP A 99 3.37 18.64 -32.89
N ARG A 100 3.90 18.55 -31.67
CA ARG A 100 5.34 18.49 -31.38
C ARG A 100 5.75 17.10 -30.90
N THR A 101 7.04 16.83 -31.00
CA THR A 101 7.68 15.61 -30.51
C THR A 101 8.88 16.00 -29.67
N GLU A 102 8.94 15.50 -28.44
CA GLU A 102 10.11 15.64 -27.57
C GLU A 102 11.26 14.76 -28.12
N PRO A 103 12.49 15.29 -28.27
CA PRO A 103 13.56 14.63 -29.04
C PRO A 103 14.14 13.35 -28.42
N ILE A 104 14.06 13.15 -27.11
CA ILE A 104 14.72 12.03 -26.42
C ILE A 104 13.82 10.79 -26.41
N TYR A 105 12.57 10.95 -25.97
CA TYR A 105 11.63 9.84 -25.79
C TYR A 105 10.58 9.77 -26.91
N GLY A 106 10.56 10.74 -27.83
CA GLY A 106 9.55 10.79 -28.89
C GLY A 106 8.15 11.14 -28.39
N THR A 107 8.03 11.67 -27.16
CA THR A 107 6.73 11.98 -26.56
C THR A 107 6.02 13.05 -27.38
N ARG A 108 4.82 12.74 -27.86
CA ARG A 108 3.96 13.69 -28.58
C ARG A 108 3.34 14.67 -27.60
N TYR A 109 3.47 15.97 -27.86
CA TYR A 109 2.88 17.02 -27.02
C TYR A 109 2.51 18.25 -27.86
N GLY A 110 1.77 19.18 -27.27
CA GLY A 110 1.47 20.47 -27.89
C GLY A 110 1.12 21.52 -26.85
N VAL A 111 0.99 22.76 -27.29
CA VAL A 111 0.66 23.91 -26.43
C VAL A 111 -0.60 24.56 -26.97
N VAL A 112 -1.60 24.71 -26.11
CA VAL A 112 -2.90 25.28 -26.47
C VAL A 112 -3.16 26.52 -25.61
N PRO A 113 -3.62 27.65 -26.18
CA PRO A 113 -4.01 28.81 -25.40
C PRO A 113 -5.23 28.49 -24.52
N ILE A 114 -5.21 28.98 -23.29
CA ILE A 114 -6.24 28.72 -22.26
C ILE A 114 -7.04 29.98 -21.89
N ASP A 115 -7.15 30.97 -22.80
CA ASP A 115 -7.76 32.28 -22.49
C ASP A 115 -9.21 32.18 -22.00
N ARG A 116 -9.96 31.23 -22.55
CA ARG A 116 -11.36 30.99 -22.17
C ARG A 116 -11.43 30.40 -20.76
N GLU A 117 -10.64 29.38 -20.49
CA GLU A 117 -10.53 28.69 -19.22
C GLU A 117 -10.05 29.65 -18.14
N LEU A 118 -9.02 30.46 -18.44
CA LEU A 118 -8.49 31.49 -17.57
C LEU A 118 -9.58 32.48 -17.15
N ARG A 119 -10.36 33.01 -18.11
CA ARG A 119 -11.51 33.89 -17.80
C ARG A 119 -12.54 33.21 -16.91
N ALA A 120 -12.83 31.93 -17.14
CA ALA A 120 -13.78 31.17 -16.34
C ALA A 120 -13.25 30.91 -14.92
N TRP A 121 -12.00 30.50 -14.79
CA TRP A 121 -11.37 30.19 -13.51
C TRP A 121 -11.19 31.43 -12.64
N SER A 122 -10.85 32.58 -13.23
CA SER A 122 -10.73 33.86 -12.51
C SER A 122 -12.04 34.35 -11.92
N LYS A 123 -13.19 33.97 -12.49
CA LYS A 123 -14.54 34.36 -12.02
C LYS A 123 -15.24 33.29 -11.18
N SER A 124 -14.64 32.11 -11.03
CA SER A 124 -15.29 31.01 -10.31
C SER A 124 -15.39 31.24 -8.81
N GLU A 125 -16.49 30.83 -8.21
CA GLU A 125 -16.69 30.85 -6.76
C GLU A 125 -16.61 29.44 -6.18
N ALA A 126 -16.15 29.33 -4.93
CA ALA A 126 -16.05 28.06 -4.25
C ALA A 126 -17.43 27.67 -3.73
N PRO A 127 -17.93 26.46 -4.01
CA PRO A 127 -19.11 25.94 -3.33
C PRO A 127 -18.95 26.00 -1.81
N SER A 128 -20.07 26.15 -1.10
CA SER A 128 -20.09 26.19 0.38
C SER A 128 -19.44 24.97 1.03
N GLU A 129 -19.55 23.83 0.36
CA GLU A 129 -19.08 22.49 0.74
C GLU A 129 -17.55 22.40 0.76
N LEU A 130 -16.83 23.27 0.03
CA LEU A 130 -15.38 23.30 0.07
C LEU A 130 -14.91 24.10 1.29
N ALA A 131 -14.60 23.40 2.38
CA ALA A 131 -14.09 23.96 3.62
C ALA A 131 -12.67 23.44 3.92
N PRO A 132 -11.88 24.19 4.72
CA PRO A 132 -10.65 23.64 5.28
C PRO A 132 -10.93 22.34 6.07
N PRO A 133 -9.96 21.41 6.12
CA PRO A 133 -10.14 20.17 6.86
C PRO A 133 -10.36 20.45 8.36
N LEU A 134 -11.22 19.63 8.95
CA LEU A 134 -11.42 19.58 10.40
C LEU A 134 -10.14 19.10 11.09
N PRO A 135 -9.97 19.37 12.40
CA PRO A 135 -8.84 18.86 13.16
C PRO A 135 -8.68 17.35 13.03
N ASN A 136 -7.43 16.90 12.84
CA ASN A 136 -7.16 15.48 12.60
C ASN A 136 -7.32 14.67 13.90
N PRO A 137 -8.30 13.74 13.98
CA PRO A 137 -8.56 12.99 15.21
C PRO A 137 -7.49 11.93 15.51
N PHE A 138 -6.63 11.60 14.55
CA PHE A 138 -5.63 10.54 14.67
C PHE A 138 -4.27 11.02 15.18
N LEU A 139 -4.11 12.30 15.49
CA LEU A 139 -2.86 12.81 16.03
C LEU A 139 -2.50 12.07 17.35
N PRO A 140 -1.30 11.46 17.43
CA PRO A 140 -0.88 10.75 18.61
C PRO A 140 -0.65 11.72 19.77
N THR A 141 -1.20 11.40 20.92
CA THR A 141 -1.07 12.18 22.16
C THR A 141 -0.19 11.50 23.21
N ASP A 142 0.13 10.23 23.02
CA ASP A 142 0.98 9.42 23.89
C ASP A 142 2.12 8.79 23.09
N PHE A 143 3.34 9.02 23.54
CA PHE A 143 4.57 8.46 22.96
C PHE A 143 5.38 7.65 23.99
N SER A 144 4.77 7.27 25.10
CA SER A 144 5.45 6.53 26.16
C SER A 144 5.83 5.12 25.70
N ILE A 145 7.05 4.71 26.08
CA ILE A 145 7.62 3.42 25.66
C ILE A 145 7.23 2.33 26.67
N ARG A 146 6.38 1.40 26.26
CA ARG A 146 5.86 0.25 27.01
C ARG A 146 6.97 -0.72 27.40
N SER A 147 7.98 -0.88 26.54
CA SER A 147 9.10 -1.78 26.78
C SER A 147 10.18 -1.25 27.72
N SER A 148 9.97 -0.08 28.33
CA SER A 148 10.90 0.50 29.32
C SER A 148 11.12 -0.42 30.54
N ALA A 149 10.18 -1.32 30.85
CA ALA A 149 10.32 -2.36 31.88
C ALA A 149 11.10 -3.62 31.43
N ILE A 150 11.37 -3.79 30.12
CA ILE A 150 12.11 -4.91 29.57
C ILE A 150 13.61 -4.58 29.65
N ASN A 151 14.21 -4.88 30.81
CA ASN A 151 15.58 -4.47 31.15
C ASN A 151 16.70 -5.28 30.46
N SER A 152 16.39 -6.29 29.66
CA SER A 152 17.41 -7.10 28.95
C SER A 152 17.24 -7.02 27.44
N VAL A 153 18.27 -6.45 26.78
CA VAL A 153 18.48 -6.66 25.35
C VAL A 153 18.82 -8.13 25.18
N ARG A 154 17.86 -8.91 24.70
CA ARG A 154 18.10 -10.31 24.34
C ARG A 154 19.09 -10.36 23.18
N ALA A 155 19.98 -11.35 23.18
CA ALA A 155 20.84 -11.59 22.03
C ALA A 155 19.96 -11.83 20.77
N PRO A 156 20.43 -11.47 19.55
CA PRO A 156 19.59 -11.53 18.34
C PRO A 156 18.93 -12.89 18.10
N ASP A 157 19.63 -13.98 18.43
CA ASP A 157 19.18 -15.37 18.35
C ASP A 157 18.09 -15.74 19.39
N GLN A 158 17.86 -14.89 20.39
CA GLN A 158 16.88 -15.07 21.45
C GLN A 158 15.62 -14.20 21.27
N VAL A 159 15.61 -13.31 20.26
CA VAL A 159 14.45 -12.46 19.93
C VAL A 159 13.50 -13.25 19.05
N ARG A 160 12.43 -13.78 19.65
CA ARG A 160 11.38 -14.52 18.95
C ARG A 160 9.99 -14.19 19.49
N PRO A 161 8.94 -14.19 18.64
CA PRO A 161 7.58 -14.02 19.10
C PRO A 161 7.17 -15.13 20.08
N THR A 162 6.34 -14.79 21.06
CA THR A 162 5.67 -15.75 21.94
C THR A 162 4.21 -15.91 21.54
N VAL A 163 3.65 -17.10 21.75
CA VAL A 163 2.22 -17.32 21.56
C VAL A 163 1.50 -16.90 22.84
N ILE A 164 0.70 -15.84 22.76
CA ILE A 164 -0.06 -15.33 23.91
C ILE A 164 -1.50 -15.87 23.91
N THR A 165 -2.04 -16.25 22.75
CA THR A 165 -3.35 -16.90 22.65
C THR A 165 -3.26 -18.06 21.67
N SER A 166 -3.82 -19.21 22.03
CA SER A 166 -3.87 -20.41 21.19
C SER A 166 -5.20 -21.13 21.37
N SER A 167 -6.04 -21.11 20.36
CA SER A 167 -7.30 -21.86 20.27
C SER A 167 -7.52 -22.36 18.83
N PRO A 168 -8.48 -23.27 18.59
CA PRO A 168 -8.78 -23.77 17.24
C PRO A 168 -9.14 -22.68 16.21
N SER A 169 -9.61 -21.51 16.65
CA SER A 169 -10.03 -20.40 15.77
C SER A 169 -9.10 -19.20 15.79
N LEU A 170 -8.15 -19.14 16.74
CA LEU A 170 -7.31 -17.97 16.97
C LEU A 170 -5.92 -18.36 17.49
N VAL A 171 -4.88 -17.94 16.78
CA VAL A 171 -3.50 -17.99 17.23
C VAL A 171 -2.93 -16.58 17.22
N VAL A 172 -2.36 -16.13 18.34
CA VAL A 172 -1.79 -14.79 18.48
C VAL A 172 -0.33 -14.89 18.88
N HIS A 173 0.54 -14.47 17.96
CA HIS A 173 1.96 -14.27 18.17
C HIS A 173 2.21 -12.82 18.57
N PHE A 174 3.03 -12.61 19.60
CA PHE A 174 3.38 -11.29 20.09
C PHE A 174 4.89 -11.15 20.29
N LEU A 175 5.45 -10.03 19.85
CA LEU A 175 6.84 -9.67 20.06
C LEU A 175 6.94 -8.21 20.53
N PRO A 176 7.15 -7.95 21.83
CA PRO A 176 7.35 -6.58 22.31
C PRO A 176 8.67 -6.01 21.78
N ASP A 177 8.69 -4.71 21.48
CA ASP A 177 9.89 -4.03 21.00
C ASP A 177 10.91 -3.79 22.11
N SER A 178 11.96 -4.62 22.16
CA SER A 178 13.09 -4.43 23.08
C SER A 178 14.30 -3.71 22.44
N LYS A 179 14.25 -3.44 21.13
CA LYS A 179 15.41 -2.97 20.34
C LYS A 179 15.31 -1.52 19.93
N PHE A 180 14.20 -1.14 19.29
CA PHE A 180 14.06 0.16 18.63
C PHE A 180 13.53 1.23 19.59
N LYS A 181 12.75 0.83 20.59
CA LYS A 181 12.16 1.68 21.63
C LYS A 181 11.48 2.92 21.03
N ARG A 182 10.72 2.70 19.95
CA ARG A 182 9.93 3.75 19.28
C ARG A 182 8.46 3.60 19.64
N PRO A 183 7.67 4.68 19.69
CA PRO A 183 6.25 4.62 20.04
C PRO A 183 5.40 4.10 18.87
N LYS A 184 5.82 2.99 18.25
CA LYS A 184 5.23 2.42 17.05
C LYS A 184 4.93 0.95 17.24
N ALA A 185 3.83 0.50 16.65
CA ALA A 185 3.46 -0.90 16.61
C ALA A 185 3.00 -1.30 15.21
N PHE A 186 3.06 -2.60 14.96
CA PHE A 186 2.63 -3.24 13.73
C PHE A 186 1.74 -4.43 14.12
N CYS A 187 0.57 -4.50 13.53
CA CYS A 187 -0.40 -5.55 13.76
C CYS A 187 -0.77 -6.17 12.42
N PHE A 188 -0.63 -7.49 12.33
CA PHE A 188 -0.95 -8.28 11.15
C PHE A 188 -2.01 -9.30 11.54
N PHE A 189 -3.16 -9.28 10.88
CA PHE A 189 -4.22 -10.25 11.09
C PHE A 189 -4.50 -10.95 9.76
N LEU A 190 -4.37 -12.28 9.76
CA LEU A 190 -4.71 -13.13 8.62
C LEU A 190 -5.92 -13.98 8.97
N PHE A 191 -7.05 -13.66 8.36
CA PHE A 191 -8.27 -14.44 8.40
C PHE A 191 -8.25 -15.44 7.25
N ARG A 192 -7.84 -16.67 7.53
CA ARG A 192 -7.79 -17.74 6.52
C ARG A 192 -9.20 -18.01 5.98
N SER A 193 -9.32 -18.09 4.65
CA SER A 193 -10.59 -18.42 3.98
C SER A 193 -10.35 -19.07 2.62
N PRO A 194 -10.96 -20.23 2.30
CA PRO A 194 -10.85 -20.86 0.99
C PRO A 194 -11.70 -20.18 -0.08
N LEU A 195 -12.60 -19.26 0.31
CA LEU A 195 -13.55 -18.63 -0.60
C LEU A 195 -12.86 -17.89 -1.75
N LEU A 196 -11.73 -17.24 -1.48
CA LEU A 196 -11.07 -16.30 -2.40
C LEU A 196 -10.37 -16.97 -3.57
N ALA A 197 -10.04 -18.25 -3.48
CA ALA A 197 -9.27 -18.97 -4.49
C ALA A 197 -9.95 -20.24 -5.00
N SER A 198 -11.28 -20.27 -4.91
CA SER A 198 -12.10 -21.38 -5.42
C SER A 198 -12.25 -21.37 -6.95
N SER A 199 -12.20 -20.19 -7.58
CA SER A 199 -12.28 -20.02 -9.03
C SER A 199 -11.70 -18.67 -9.47
N ALA A 200 -11.45 -18.50 -10.77
CA ALA A 200 -11.10 -17.21 -11.35
C ALA A 200 -12.17 -16.14 -11.02
N ARG A 201 -13.45 -16.53 -11.05
CA ARG A 201 -14.57 -15.65 -10.67
C ARG A 201 -14.46 -15.18 -9.22
N ALA A 202 -14.21 -16.10 -8.28
CA ALA A 202 -14.05 -15.74 -6.87
C ALA A 202 -12.84 -14.83 -6.62
N SER A 203 -11.72 -15.10 -7.31
CA SER A 203 -10.53 -14.25 -7.23
C SER A 203 -10.81 -12.82 -7.73
N ILE A 204 -11.53 -12.69 -8.84
CA ILE A 204 -11.96 -11.39 -9.36
C ILE A 204 -12.95 -10.71 -8.42
N THR A 205 -13.94 -11.42 -7.89
CA THR A 205 -14.90 -10.86 -6.94
C THR A 205 -14.18 -10.32 -5.69
N ALA A 206 -13.19 -11.04 -5.17
CA ALA A 206 -12.39 -10.59 -4.03
C ALA A 206 -11.53 -9.36 -4.37
N ASN A 207 -10.93 -9.31 -5.57
CA ASN A 207 -10.15 -8.16 -6.02
C ASN A 207 -11.02 -6.90 -6.20
N LEU A 208 -12.21 -7.06 -6.80
CA LEU A 208 -13.18 -5.97 -6.94
C LEU A 208 -13.69 -5.52 -5.58
N PHE A 209 -13.97 -6.44 -4.65
CA PHE A 209 -14.33 -6.09 -3.28
C PHE A 209 -13.24 -5.25 -2.59
N GLN A 210 -11.98 -5.69 -2.66
CA GLN A 210 -10.84 -4.93 -2.13
C GLN A 210 -10.77 -3.52 -2.73
N GLY A 211 -10.88 -3.39 -4.05
CA GLY A 211 -10.78 -2.10 -4.72
C GLY A 211 -11.94 -1.16 -4.40
N VAL A 212 -13.17 -1.67 -4.26
CA VAL A 212 -14.33 -0.87 -3.86
C VAL A 212 -14.23 -0.46 -2.39
N LEU A 213 -13.84 -1.37 -1.51
CA LEU A 213 -13.67 -1.08 -0.09
C LEU A 213 -12.55 -0.05 0.16
N ALA A 214 -11.46 -0.12 -0.61
CA ALA A 214 -10.34 0.82 -0.49
C ALA A 214 -10.78 2.28 -0.74
N ASP A 215 -11.69 2.51 -1.67
CA ASP A 215 -12.27 3.84 -1.92
C ASP A 215 -13.10 4.33 -0.72
N THR A 216 -13.92 3.46 -0.12
CA THR A 216 -14.67 3.79 1.11
C THR A 216 -13.75 4.12 2.29
N LEU A 217 -12.61 3.43 2.40
CA LEU A 217 -11.64 3.66 3.47
C LEU A 217 -10.78 4.90 3.25
N GLN A 218 -10.76 5.48 2.05
CA GLN A 218 -9.78 6.50 1.65
C GLN A 218 -9.80 7.74 2.56
N ASP A 219 -10.98 8.27 2.90
CA ASP A 219 -11.08 9.52 3.67
C ASP A 219 -10.51 9.36 5.09
N SER A 220 -10.84 8.25 5.75
CA SER A 220 -10.38 7.95 7.11
C SER A 220 -8.90 7.60 7.16
N THR A 221 -8.43 6.78 6.20
CA THR A 221 -7.05 6.33 6.10
C THR A 221 -6.13 7.47 5.67
N TYR A 222 -6.63 8.48 4.95
CA TYR A 222 -5.88 9.68 4.61
C TYR A 222 -5.49 10.50 5.86
N GLN A 223 -6.46 10.79 6.74
CA GLN A 223 -6.19 11.53 7.99
C GLN A 223 -5.25 10.76 8.89
N ALA A 224 -5.45 9.45 9.04
CA ALA A 224 -4.53 8.58 9.76
C ALA A 224 -3.11 8.58 9.14
N GLY A 225 -3.02 8.50 7.82
CA GLY A 225 -1.77 8.55 7.06
C GLY A 225 -0.95 9.79 7.35
N LEU A 226 -1.59 10.96 7.35
CA LEU A 226 -0.95 12.22 7.73
C LEU A 226 -0.39 12.16 9.16
N ALA A 227 -1.14 11.57 10.10
CA ALA A 227 -0.74 11.41 11.49
C ALA A 227 0.28 10.26 11.73
N GLY A 228 0.84 9.66 10.69
CA GLY A 228 1.84 8.59 10.80
C GLY A 228 1.25 7.23 11.18
N LEU A 229 -0.02 7.00 10.84
CA LEU A 229 -0.73 5.74 11.01
C LEU A 229 -1.16 5.18 9.66
N SER A 230 -1.21 3.86 9.54
CA SER A 230 -1.75 3.19 8.37
C SER A 230 -2.55 1.99 8.82
N ALA A 231 -3.67 1.74 8.17
CA ALA A 231 -4.37 0.49 8.25
C ALA A 231 -4.86 0.11 6.86
N GLY A 232 -4.86 -1.19 6.57
CA GLY A 232 -5.13 -1.70 5.24
C GLY A 232 -5.87 -3.01 5.27
N PHE A 233 -6.60 -3.26 4.19
CA PHE A 233 -7.24 -4.51 3.89
C PHE A 233 -6.67 -5.06 2.58
N ALA A 234 -6.34 -6.35 2.56
CA ALA A 234 -6.00 -7.06 1.33
C ALA A 234 -6.70 -8.42 1.28
N ALA A 235 -7.11 -8.81 0.07
CA ALA A 235 -7.73 -10.09 -0.22
C ALA A 235 -6.78 -10.91 -1.09
N GLU A 236 -6.30 -12.02 -0.55
CA GLU A 236 -5.32 -12.90 -1.18
C GLU A 236 -5.88 -14.31 -1.31
N TYR A 237 -5.17 -15.18 -2.03
CA TYR A 237 -5.64 -16.55 -2.32
C TYR A 237 -5.94 -17.38 -1.05
N ASN A 238 -5.27 -17.09 0.06
CA ASN A 238 -5.36 -17.85 1.31
C ASN A 238 -6.26 -17.21 2.36
N GLY A 239 -6.82 -16.02 2.10
CA GLY A 239 -7.62 -15.32 3.09
C GLY A 239 -7.53 -13.81 2.96
N ILE A 240 -7.96 -13.16 4.04
CA ILE A 240 -8.02 -11.72 4.16
C ILE A 240 -6.97 -11.26 5.14
N TYR A 241 -6.26 -10.21 4.76
CA TYR A 241 -5.28 -9.54 5.59
C TYR A 241 -5.85 -8.22 6.06
N LEU A 242 -5.82 -8.00 7.36
CA LEU A 242 -5.98 -6.69 7.97
C LEU A 242 -4.64 -6.31 8.59
N THR A 243 -4.08 -5.19 8.14
CA THR A 243 -2.80 -4.68 8.64
C THR A 243 -3.00 -3.34 9.30
N GLY A 244 -2.20 -3.06 10.31
CA GLY A 244 -2.13 -1.75 10.96
C GLY A 244 -0.70 -1.46 11.38
N SER A 245 -0.25 -0.22 11.20
CA SER A 245 1.10 0.20 11.56
C SER A 245 1.15 1.68 11.90
N GLY A 246 2.10 2.08 12.74
CA GLY A 246 2.35 3.49 13.07
C GLY A 246 2.30 3.73 14.57
N TYR A 247 1.99 4.96 14.98
CA TYR A 247 2.00 5.34 16.39
C TYR A 247 1.00 4.54 17.24
N ASN A 248 1.48 3.85 18.28
CA ASN A 248 0.65 2.84 18.97
C ASN A 248 -0.57 3.42 19.71
N ALA A 249 -0.57 4.72 20.06
CA ALA A 249 -1.64 5.37 20.84
C ALA A 249 -3.03 5.35 20.15
N ARG A 250 -3.07 5.52 18.83
CA ARG A 250 -4.33 5.58 18.04
C ARG A 250 -4.51 4.40 17.09
N LEU A 251 -3.52 3.52 17.02
CA LEU A 251 -3.56 2.32 16.18
C LEU A 251 -4.76 1.39 16.48
N PRO A 252 -5.17 1.14 17.75
CA PRO A 252 -6.33 0.31 18.06
C PRO A 252 -7.64 0.85 17.46
N GLU A 253 -7.84 2.17 17.53
CA GLU A 253 -9.04 2.84 17.01
C GLU A 253 -9.14 2.71 15.50
N LEU A 254 -8.02 2.96 14.79
CA LEU A 254 -7.96 2.84 13.33
C LEU A 254 -8.16 1.40 12.86
N LEU A 255 -7.54 0.42 13.53
CA LEU A 255 -7.72 -1.00 13.21
C LEU A 255 -9.15 -1.46 13.43
N GLY A 256 -9.75 -1.10 14.57
CA GLY A 256 -11.16 -1.43 14.87
C GLY A 256 -12.12 -0.81 13.86
N TYR A 257 -11.89 0.45 13.47
CA TYR A 257 -12.65 1.11 12.41
C TYR A 257 -12.52 0.37 11.08
N THR A 258 -11.28 0.06 10.66
CA THR A 258 -11.01 -0.62 9.38
C THR A 258 -11.66 -2.02 9.36
N ALA A 259 -11.52 -2.79 10.44
CA ALA A 259 -12.16 -4.10 10.59
C ALA A 259 -13.69 -4.01 10.48
N THR A 260 -14.29 -2.99 11.08
CA THR A 260 -15.74 -2.75 11.00
C THR A 260 -16.16 -2.47 9.56
N GLN A 261 -15.46 -1.56 8.87
CA GLN A 261 -15.74 -1.18 7.48
C GLN A 261 -15.65 -2.39 6.53
N VAL A 262 -14.69 -3.29 6.74
CA VAL A 262 -14.61 -4.54 5.96
C VAL A 262 -15.94 -5.30 5.96
N LYS A 263 -16.68 -5.30 7.07
CA LYS A 263 -17.95 -6.02 7.17
C LYS A 263 -19.17 -5.20 6.76
N SER A 264 -19.20 -3.91 7.10
CA SER A 264 -20.43 -3.09 7.07
C SER A 264 -20.39 -1.90 6.11
N ALA A 265 -19.26 -1.62 5.45
CA ALA A 265 -19.15 -0.51 4.52
C ALA A 265 -20.24 -0.59 3.44
N GLU A 266 -20.90 0.54 3.19
CA GLU A 266 -21.80 0.69 2.06
C GLU A 266 -20.97 0.79 0.78
N LEU A 267 -21.04 -0.26 -0.03
CA LEU A 267 -20.38 -0.29 -1.33
C LEU A 267 -21.20 0.52 -2.33
N LEU A 268 -20.53 1.32 -3.17
CA LEU A 268 -21.19 2.18 -4.15
C LEU A 268 -21.10 1.58 -5.58
N PRO A 269 -22.20 1.52 -6.34
CA PRO A 269 -22.19 1.00 -7.71
C PRO A 269 -21.21 1.73 -8.65
N LEU A 270 -21.13 3.06 -8.54
CA LEU A 270 -20.22 3.87 -9.37
C LEU A 270 -18.74 3.51 -9.13
N VAL A 271 -18.38 3.26 -7.87
CA VAL A 271 -17.03 2.85 -7.50
C VAL A 271 -16.76 1.45 -8.03
N PHE A 272 -17.73 0.53 -7.93
CA PHE A 272 -17.63 -0.79 -8.55
C PHE A 272 -17.37 -0.71 -10.06
N ASP A 273 -18.12 0.10 -10.80
CA ASP A 273 -17.96 0.22 -12.26
C ASP A 273 -16.58 0.76 -12.63
N ARG A 274 -16.10 1.78 -11.91
CA ARG A 274 -14.75 2.35 -12.11
C ARG A 274 -13.66 1.35 -11.77
N THR A 275 -13.77 0.64 -10.65
CA THR A 275 -12.80 -0.37 -10.21
C THR A 275 -12.78 -1.55 -11.19
N ARG A 276 -13.96 -1.97 -11.69
CA ARG A 276 -14.06 -3.01 -12.71
C ARG A 276 -13.41 -2.59 -14.01
N GLU A 277 -13.65 -1.37 -14.48
CA GLU A 277 -13.01 -0.86 -15.68
C GLU A 277 -11.49 -0.76 -15.55
N ALA A 278 -10.99 -0.26 -14.41
CA ALA A 278 -9.56 -0.23 -14.12
C ALA A 278 -8.94 -1.65 -14.17
N LEU A 279 -9.63 -2.65 -13.61
CA LEU A 279 -9.18 -4.03 -13.62
C LEU A 279 -9.21 -4.64 -15.04
N ARG A 280 -10.23 -4.33 -15.86
CA ARG A 280 -10.28 -4.71 -17.29
C ARG A 280 -9.10 -4.14 -18.06
N LEU A 281 -8.80 -2.87 -17.86
CA LEU A 281 -7.65 -2.21 -18.48
C LEU A 281 -6.33 -2.82 -18.01
N GLN A 282 -6.20 -3.15 -16.73
CA GLN A 282 -5.02 -3.82 -16.20
C GLN A 282 -4.81 -5.21 -16.84
N LEU A 283 -5.87 -6.01 -16.95
CA LEU A 283 -5.80 -7.35 -17.55
C LEU A 283 -5.53 -7.30 -19.06
N SER A 284 -6.16 -6.38 -19.79
CA SER A 284 -5.90 -6.20 -21.23
C SER A 284 -4.48 -5.70 -21.51
N ASN A 285 -3.95 -4.81 -20.68
CA ASN A 285 -2.57 -4.34 -20.77
C ASN A 285 -1.54 -5.38 -20.34
N PHE A 286 -1.95 -6.49 -19.70
CA PHE A 286 -1.03 -7.52 -19.25
C PHE A 286 -0.16 -8.08 -20.38
N LYS A 287 -0.73 -8.22 -21.58
CA LYS A 287 -0.04 -8.70 -22.78
C LYS A 287 1.04 -7.74 -23.30
N ARG A 288 1.08 -6.50 -22.79
CA ARG A 288 2.08 -5.48 -23.14
C ARG A 288 3.23 -5.40 -22.13
N LYS A 289 3.24 -6.25 -21.10
CA LYS A 289 4.35 -6.32 -20.16
C LYS A 289 5.63 -6.75 -20.88
N GLN A 290 6.76 -6.31 -20.34
CA GLN A 290 8.07 -6.71 -20.82
C GLN A 290 8.23 -8.25 -20.83
N PRO A 291 9.00 -8.81 -21.77
CA PRO A 291 9.13 -10.26 -21.94
C PRO A 291 9.52 -11.01 -20.66
N ILE A 292 10.40 -10.45 -19.83
CA ILE A 292 10.84 -11.09 -18.58
C ILE A 292 9.69 -11.26 -17.57
N ALA A 293 8.75 -10.31 -17.51
CA ALA A 293 7.58 -10.42 -16.65
C ALA A 293 6.60 -11.49 -17.16
N LEU A 294 6.52 -11.71 -18.48
CA LEU A 294 5.73 -12.77 -19.07
C LEU A 294 6.33 -14.16 -18.78
N CYS A 295 7.66 -14.30 -18.78
CA CYS A 295 8.34 -15.52 -18.35
C CYS A 295 7.93 -15.91 -16.92
N SER A 296 8.09 -14.98 -15.96
CA SER A 296 7.71 -15.18 -14.57
C SER A 296 6.23 -15.54 -14.41
N TYR A 297 5.36 -14.90 -15.19
CA TYR A 297 3.93 -15.22 -15.20
C TYR A 297 3.64 -16.65 -15.66
N TYR A 298 4.17 -17.08 -16.81
CA TYR A 298 3.95 -18.42 -17.33
C TYR A 298 4.57 -19.50 -16.44
N ARG A 299 5.72 -19.22 -15.82
CA ARG A 299 6.31 -20.11 -14.81
C ARG A 299 5.40 -20.25 -13.60
N SER A 300 4.93 -19.16 -13.01
CA SER A 300 3.99 -19.22 -11.88
C SER A 300 2.69 -19.95 -12.25
N LEU A 301 2.16 -19.73 -13.46
CA LEU A 301 0.97 -20.45 -13.96
C LEU A 301 1.22 -21.96 -14.10
N ALA A 302 2.41 -22.36 -14.54
CA ALA A 302 2.77 -23.77 -14.69
C ALA A 302 2.99 -24.46 -13.33
N LEU A 303 3.56 -23.75 -12.36
CA LEU A 303 4.04 -24.34 -11.11
C LEU A 303 3.10 -24.17 -9.93
N GLU A 304 2.35 -23.07 -9.83
CA GLU A 304 1.59 -22.73 -8.63
C GLU A 304 0.12 -23.14 -8.75
N SER A 305 -0.47 -23.52 -7.62
CA SER A 305 -1.91 -23.78 -7.51
C SER A 305 -2.47 -23.24 -6.19
N PRO A 306 -3.63 -22.56 -6.20
CA PRO A 306 -4.41 -22.17 -7.38
C PRO A 306 -3.76 -20.99 -8.16
N LYS A 307 -3.89 -21.01 -9.49
CA LYS A 307 -3.48 -19.92 -10.39
C LYS A 307 -4.38 -19.93 -11.61
N TYR A 308 -4.79 -18.75 -12.08
CA TYR A 308 -5.70 -18.60 -13.20
C TYR A 308 -5.03 -17.83 -14.34
N THR A 309 -5.40 -18.18 -15.57
CA THR A 309 -4.94 -17.49 -16.78
C THR A 309 -5.50 -16.07 -16.85
N VAL A 310 -4.83 -15.17 -17.58
CA VAL A 310 -5.36 -13.82 -17.83
C VAL A 310 -6.67 -13.90 -18.60
N GLU A 311 -6.84 -14.91 -19.45
CA GLU A 311 -8.06 -15.17 -20.20
C GLU A 311 -9.24 -15.53 -19.26
N GLU A 312 -9.04 -16.45 -18.32
CA GLU A 312 -10.05 -16.81 -17.31
C GLU A 312 -10.39 -15.61 -16.40
N LEU A 313 -9.38 -14.87 -15.97
CA LEU A 313 -9.56 -13.65 -15.17
C LEU A 313 -10.31 -12.57 -15.96
N SER A 314 -9.98 -12.37 -17.24
CA SER A 314 -10.66 -11.39 -18.09
C SER A 314 -12.13 -11.76 -18.28
N ALA A 315 -12.42 -13.02 -18.61
CA ALA A 315 -13.79 -13.51 -18.73
C ALA A 315 -14.57 -13.38 -17.40
N ALA A 316 -13.92 -13.61 -16.27
CA ALA A 316 -14.52 -13.41 -14.96
C ALA A 316 -14.85 -11.93 -14.69
N VAL A 317 -13.95 -10.99 -15.02
CA VAL A 317 -14.19 -9.54 -14.84
C VAL A 317 -15.38 -9.04 -15.67
N GLU A 318 -15.58 -9.58 -16.87
CA GLU A 318 -16.77 -9.28 -17.68
C GLU A 318 -18.07 -9.68 -16.97
N ALA A 319 -18.04 -10.83 -16.30
CA ALA A 319 -19.24 -11.51 -15.84
C ALA A 319 -19.62 -11.20 -14.37
N VAL A 320 -18.67 -10.78 -13.54
CA VAL A 320 -18.94 -10.46 -12.12
C VAL A 320 -19.84 -9.22 -12.02
N THR A 321 -20.81 -9.31 -11.12
CA THR A 321 -21.81 -8.27 -10.87
C THR A 321 -21.58 -7.57 -9.53
N PHE A 322 -22.14 -6.37 -9.38
CA PHE A 322 -22.10 -5.64 -8.11
C PHE A 322 -22.79 -6.41 -6.97
N GLU A 323 -23.89 -7.12 -7.25
CA GLU A 323 -24.58 -7.95 -6.26
C GLU A 323 -23.71 -9.10 -5.74
N GLU A 324 -22.86 -9.68 -6.59
CA GLU A 324 -21.91 -10.71 -6.16
C GLU A 324 -20.84 -10.16 -5.22
N VAL A 325 -20.36 -8.94 -5.45
CA VAL A 325 -19.42 -8.26 -4.54
C VAL A 325 -20.06 -8.01 -3.17
N LYS A 326 -21.32 -7.54 -3.14
CA LYS A 326 -22.07 -7.39 -1.88
C LYS A 326 -22.35 -8.74 -1.20
N ALA A 327 -22.68 -9.76 -1.97
CA ALA A 327 -22.88 -11.11 -1.44
C ALA A 327 -21.59 -11.65 -0.84
N PHE A 328 -20.44 -11.41 -1.47
CA PHE A 328 -19.12 -11.75 -0.97
C PHE A 328 -18.82 -11.06 0.37
N GLN A 329 -19.08 -9.75 0.52
CA GLN A 329 -18.94 -9.03 1.79
C GLN A 329 -19.82 -9.62 2.91
N ARG A 330 -21.07 -9.99 2.60
CA ARG A 330 -21.96 -10.63 3.59
C ARG A 330 -21.47 -12.02 3.99
N ALA A 331 -21.01 -12.79 3.00
CA ALA A 331 -20.49 -14.14 3.19
C ALA A 331 -19.06 -14.18 3.73
N LEU A 332 -18.40 -13.02 3.92
CA LEU A 332 -17.04 -12.92 4.45
C LEU A 332 -16.92 -13.67 5.78
N LEU A 333 -15.95 -14.59 5.84
CA LEU A 333 -15.56 -15.39 7.01
C LEU A 333 -16.68 -16.27 7.61
N PRO A 334 -17.29 -17.20 6.83
CA PRO A 334 -18.24 -18.15 7.39
C PRO A 334 -17.52 -19.13 8.33
N GLU A 335 -16.39 -19.64 7.88
CA GLU A 335 -15.42 -20.42 8.66
C GLU A 335 -14.05 -19.76 8.49
N ALA A 336 -13.36 -19.47 9.58
CA ALA A 336 -12.03 -18.86 9.52
C ALA A 336 -11.11 -19.37 10.64
N LEU A 337 -9.83 -19.44 10.32
CA LEU A 337 -8.75 -19.46 11.29
C LEU A 337 -8.11 -18.08 11.28
N LEU A 338 -8.06 -17.42 12.42
CA LEU A 338 -7.35 -16.15 12.58
C LEU A 338 -5.93 -16.40 13.10
N GLU A 339 -4.95 -15.97 12.33
CA GLU A 339 -3.56 -15.88 12.77
C GLU A 339 -3.21 -14.40 12.92
N ALA A 340 -2.80 -13.99 14.11
CA ALA A 340 -2.40 -12.63 14.40
C ALA A 340 -0.92 -12.57 14.78
N PHE A 341 -0.21 -11.58 14.27
CA PHE A 341 1.14 -11.22 14.71
C PHE A 341 1.17 -9.73 15.08
N LEU A 342 1.46 -9.45 16.35
CA LEU A 342 1.63 -8.09 16.84
C LEU A 342 3.07 -7.89 17.28
N ILE A 343 3.68 -6.79 16.84
CA ILE A 343 5.06 -6.44 17.17
C ILE A 343 5.17 -4.94 17.42
N GLY A 344 6.01 -4.53 18.36
CA GLY A 344 6.29 -3.12 18.60
C GLY A 344 6.07 -2.66 20.04
N ASN A 345 5.81 -1.37 20.19
CA ASN A 345 5.56 -0.71 21.47
C ASN A 345 4.14 -0.97 21.99
N LEU A 346 3.91 -2.22 22.38
CA LEU A 346 2.72 -2.68 23.07
C LEU A 346 3.17 -3.50 24.27
N ASP A 347 2.33 -3.58 25.30
CA ASP A 347 2.39 -4.68 26.26
C ASP A 347 1.45 -5.84 25.86
N GLU A 348 1.53 -6.95 26.59
CA GLU A 348 0.71 -8.14 26.29
C GLU A 348 -0.80 -7.85 26.45
N SER A 349 -1.19 -7.00 27.41
CA SER A 349 -2.59 -6.67 27.65
C SER A 349 -3.16 -5.82 26.51
N GLU A 350 -2.40 -4.86 26.01
CA GLU A 350 -2.73 -4.06 24.83
C GLU A 350 -2.83 -4.95 23.58
N ALA A 351 -1.86 -5.86 23.38
CA ALA A 351 -1.90 -6.79 22.25
C ALA A 351 -3.15 -7.70 22.28
N ARG A 352 -3.54 -8.20 23.46
CA ARG A 352 -4.78 -8.97 23.65
C ARG A 352 -6.02 -8.12 23.39
N ALA A 353 -6.05 -6.87 23.88
CA ALA A 353 -7.19 -5.96 23.70
C ALA A 353 -7.41 -5.60 22.23
N ILE A 354 -6.34 -5.25 21.50
CA ILE A 354 -6.39 -4.96 20.06
C ILE A 354 -6.92 -6.19 19.29
N THR A 355 -6.41 -7.37 19.62
CA THR A 355 -6.86 -8.62 19.00
C THR A 355 -8.34 -8.86 19.26
N ALA A 356 -8.78 -8.75 20.52
CA ALA A 356 -10.18 -8.97 20.90
C ALA A 356 -11.12 -7.99 20.20
N ALA A 357 -10.77 -6.70 20.15
CA ALA A 357 -11.54 -5.68 19.44
C ALA A 357 -11.63 -5.96 17.93
N THR A 358 -10.52 -6.36 17.31
CA THR A 358 -10.46 -6.70 15.87
C THR A 358 -11.33 -7.93 15.56
N VAL A 359 -11.27 -8.96 16.40
CA VAL A 359 -12.12 -10.17 16.28
C VAL A 359 -13.59 -9.84 16.48
N ALA A 360 -13.92 -8.97 17.44
CA ALA A 360 -15.30 -8.56 17.68
C ALA A 360 -15.87 -7.74 16.50
N ALA A 361 -15.06 -6.89 15.87
CA ALA A 361 -15.46 -6.12 14.70
C ALA A 361 -15.59 -6.97 13.42
N LEU A 362 -14.79 -8.03 13.31
CA LEU A 362 -14.79 -8.93 12.14
C LEU A 362 -14.88 -10.41 12.57
N PRO A 363 -16.03 -10.84 13.12
CA PRO A 363 -16.17 -12.17 13.69
C PRO A 363 -16.31 -13.25 12.60
N ALA A 364 -15.63 -14.37 12.81
CA ALA A 364 -15.90 -15.61 12.08
C ALA A 364 -17.11 -16.32 12.70
N LYS A 365 -17.95 -16.98 11.89
CA LYS A 365 -19.13 -17.70 12.43
C LYS A 365 -18.76 -19.04 13.07
N ALA A 366 -17.72 -19.70 12.55
CA ALA A 366 -17.21 -20.96 13.08
C ALA A 366 -15.69 -21.11 12.87
N PRO A 367 -15.01 -21.95 13.67
CA PRO A 367 -13.62 -22.32 13.41
C PRO A 367 -13.48 -23.06 12.08
N MET A 368 -12.39 -22.80 11.36
CA MET A 368 -12.08 -23.50 10.12
C MET A 368 -11.55 -24.91 10.37
N PRO A 369 -12.06 -25.94 9.66
CA PRO A 369 -11.48 -27.28 9.67
C PRO A 369 -10.03 -27.30 9.12
N ALA A 370 -9.16 -28.08 9.75
CA ALA A 370 -7.72 -28.10 9.43
C ALA A 370 -7.40 -28.52 7.98
N ASP A 371 -8.27 -29.32 7.35
CA ASP A 371 -8.19 -29.78 5.97
C ASP A 371 -8.64 -28.73 4.94
N GLN A 372 -9.40 -27.72 5.37
CA GLN A 372 -9.85 -26.59 4.54
C GLN A 372 -8.89 -25.39 4.55
N ILE A 373 -7.88 -25.38 5.42
CA ILE A 373 -6.89 -24.30 5.48
C ILE A 373 -6.19 -24.17 4.11
N PRO A 374 -6.29 -23.02 3.42
CA PRO A 374 -5.68 -22.84 2.11
C PRO A 374 -4.16 -22.97 2.19
N ARG A 375 -3.59 -23.79 1.30
CA ARG A 375 -2.14 -24.00 1.18
C ARG A 375 -1.70 -23.72 -0.25
N ARG A 376 -0.67 -22.90 -0.41
CA ARG A 376 0.04 -22.77 -1.69
C ARG A 376 0.66 -24.11 -2.04
N ARG A 377 0.40 -24.58 -3.26
CA ARG A 377 1.02 -25.80 -3.79
C ARG A 377 1.93 -25.42 -4.95
N VAL A 378 3.11 -26.01 -4.98
CA VAL A 378 4.07 -25.88 -6.08
C VAL A 378 4.26 -27.26 -6.69
N ARG A 379 4.13 -27.37 -8.01
CA ARG A 379 4.33 -28.64 -8.72
C ARG A 379 5.79 -29.06 -8.62
N ARG A 380 6.01 -30.34 -8.32
CA ARG A 380 7.33 -30.96 -8.38
C ARG A 380 7.67 -31.29 -9.83
N LEU A 381 8.77 -30.76 -10.32
CA LEU A 381 9.32 -31.07 -11.63
C LEU A 381 9.97 -32.46 -11.62
N SER A 382 9.77 -33.21 -12.69
CA SER A 382 10.49 -34.46 -12.92
C SER A 382 11.96 -34.15 -13.26
N PRO A 383 12.92 -35.04 -12.90
CA PRO A 383 14.29 -34.89 -13.34
C PRO A 383 14.39 -34.74 -14.85
N GLY A 384 15.24 -33.82 -15.31
CA GLY A 384 15.43 -33.52 -16.72
C GLY A 384 15.32 -32.03 -17.02
N ARG A 385 15.11 -31.71 -18.30
CA ARG A 385 14.96 -30.34 -18.79
C ARG A 385 13.60 -30.20 -19.46
N THR A 386 12.88 -29.14 -19.10
CA THR A 386 11.64 -28.74 -19.78
C THR A 386 11.87 -27.37 -20.38
N LEU A 387 11.63 -27.23 -21.68
CA LEU A 387 11.65 -25.94 -22.37
C LEU A 387 10.21 -25.57 -22.72
N ARG A 388 9.82 -24.33 -22.39
CA ARG A 388 8.58 -23.71 -22.88
C ARG A 388 8.94 -22.42 -23.56
N GLN A 389 8.46 -22.25 -24.78
CA GLN A 389 8.67 -21.07 -25.59
C GLN A 389 7.32 -20.44 -25.92
N TYR A 390 7.25 -19.12 -25.80
CA TYR A 390 6.05 -18.33 -26.07
C TYR A 390 6.44 -17.20 -27.01
N ALA A 391 5.57 -16.91 -27.98
CA ALA A 391 5.68 -15.67 -28.74
C ALA A 391 5.19 -14.51 -27.85
N ALA A 392 5.93 -13.41 -27.81
CA ALA A 392 5.48 -12.21 -27.12
C ALA A 392 4.16 -11.74 -27.76
N PRO A 393 3.10 -11.52 -26.96
CA PRO A 393 1.79 -11.16 -27.52
C PRO A 393 1.74 -9.69 -27.98
N ASN A 394 2.73 -8.86 -27.65
CA ASN A 394 2.88 -7.51 -28.16
C ASN A 394 3.83 -7.49 -29.37
N PRO A 395 3.35 -7.25 -30.61
CA PRO A 395 4.20 -7.21 -31.80
C PRO A 395 5.19 -6.03 -31.82
N GLU A 396 4.90 -4.97 -31.06
CA GLU A 396 5.75 -3.78 -30.96
C GLU A 396 6.92 -3.97 -29.98
N GLU A 397 6.90 -5.01 -29.16
CA GLU A 397 8.00 -5.34 -28.25
C GLU A 397 9.09 -6.08 -29.02
N VAL A 398 10.22 -5.41 -29.23
CA VAL A 398 11.36 -5.94 -29.97
C VAL A 398 12.31 -6.77 -29.09
N ASN A 399 12.16 -6.68 -27.77
CA ASN A 399 13.00 -7.43 -26.85
C ASN A 399 12.53 -8.89 -26.70
N SER A 400 13.45 -9.75 -26.28
CA SER A 400 13.15 -11.10 -25.85
C SER A 400 13.70 -11.33 -24.44
N ALA A 401 13.17 -12.33 -23.72
CA ALA A 401 13.69 -12.73 -22.43
C ALA A 401 13.68 -14.25 -22.30
N THR A 402 14.61 -14.76 -21.49
CA THR A 402 14.67 -16.16 -21.07
C THR A 402 14.75 -16.20 -19.55
N GLU A 403 13.91 -17.01 -18.92
CA GLU A 403 13.98 -17.31 -17.49
C GLU A 403 14.41 -18.77 -17.31
N VAL A 404 15.50 -19.00 -16.58
CA VAL A 404 15.96 -20.34 -16.20
C VAL A 404 15.56 -20.59 -14.75
N TYR A 405 14.62 -21.51 -14.55
CA TYR A 405 14.17 -21.92 -13.23
C TYR A 405 14.69 -23.32 -12.88
N LEU A 406 15.45 -23.40 -11.78
CA LEU A 406 16.01 -24.63 -11.25
C LEU A 406 15.31 -24.97 -9.93
N GLN A 407 14.47 -26.01 -9.94
CA GLN A 407 13.83 -26.49 -8.71
C GLN A 407 14.77 -27.46 -8.00
N VAL A 408 15.08 -27.18 -6.73
CA VAL A 408 15.97 -28.03 -5.92
C VAL A 408 15.17 -28.94 -4.99
N GLY A 409 14.46 -28.36 -4.03
CA GLY A 409 13.78 -29.12 -2.99
C GLY A 409 12.72 -28.31 -2.28
N ARG A 410 12.29 -28.82 -1.13
CA ARG A 410 11.49 -28.06 -0.16
C ARG A 410 12.44 -27.17 0.65
N ASP A 411 11.91 -26.11 1.25
CA ASP A 411 12.65 -25.25 2.17
C ASP A 411 12.82 -25.95 3.54
N ASP A 412 13.38 -27.16 3.53
CA ASP A 412 13.62 -28.00 4.70
C ASP A 412 15.13 -28.18 4.88
N GLY A 413 15.65 -28.04 6.11
CA GLY A 413 17.08 -28.20 6.42
C GLY A 413 17.96 -27.07 5.86
N ASP A 414 19.16 -27.41 5.39
CA ASP A 414 20.19 -26.45 4.97
C ASP A 414 20.17 -26.16 3.45
N ASP A 415 19.29 -26.78 2.66
CA ASP A 415 19.24 -26.60 1.20
C ASP A 415 19.01 -25.15 0.79
N TRP A 416 18.16 -24.42 1.52
CA TRP A 416 17.94 -22.99 1.28
C TRP A 416 19.21 -22.17 1.53
N LEU A 417 20.02 -22.56 2.52
CA LEU A 417 21.27 -21.89 2.86
C LEU A 417 22.33 -22.16 1.80
N HIS A 418 22.45 -23.41 1.32
CA HIS A 418 23.32 -23.75 0.20
C HIS A 418 22.95 -22.95 -1.05
N LEU A 419 21.66 -22.80 -1.34
CA LEU A 419 21.18 -21.98 -2.44
C LEU A 419 21.49 -20.49 -2.25
N ALA A 420 21.33 -19.96 -1.04
CA ALA A 420 21.66 -18.57 -0.75
C ALA A 420 23.15 -18.28 -0.95
N VAL A 421 24.02 -19.17 -0.48
CA VAL A 421 25.47 -19.07 -0.68
C VAL A 421 25.82 -19.19 -2.17
N LEU A 422 25.24 -20.17 -2.87
CA LEU A 422 25.46 -20.33 -4.31
C LEU A 422 25.04 -19.07 -5.08
N ALA A 423 23.85 -18.53 -4.79
CA ALA A 423 23.35 -17.30 -5.40
C ALA A 423 24.33 -16.14 -5.18
N GLN A 424 24.81 -15.95 -3.95
CA GLN A 424 25.78 -14.90 -3.63
C GLN A 424 27.11 -15.06 -4.38
N LEU A 425 27.59 -16.30 -4.57
CA LEU A 425 28.84 -16.59 -5.27
C LEU A 425 28.74 -16.34 -6.77
N ILE A 426 27.58 -16.63 -7.37
CA ILE A 426 27.40 -16.52 -8.83
C ILE A 426 26.84 -15.17 -9.27
N GLU A 427 26.26 -14.36 -8.38
CA GLU A 427 25.57 -13.11 -8.73
C GLU A 427 26.48 -12.15 -9.52
N GLN A 428 27.65 -11.78 -8.98
CA GLN A 428 28.57 -10.86 -9.64
C GLN A 428 29.19 -11.46 -10.92
N PRO A 429 29.72 -12.71 -10.92
CA PRO A 429 30.24 -13.32 -12.13
C PRO A 429 29.19 -13.43 -13.24
N LEU A 430 27.96 -13.87 -12.91
CA LEU A 430 26.87 -14.01 -13.88
C LEU A 430 26.47 -12.66 -14.47
N TYR A 431 26.40 -11.62 -13.64
CA TYR A 431 26.15 -10.27 -14.13
C TYR A 431 27.26 -9.84 -15.09
N GLY A 432 28.54 -9.93 -14.68
CA GLY A 432 29.66 -9.47 -15.50
C GLY A 432 29.88 -10.25 -16.80
N GLU A 433 29.45 -11.51 -16.88
CA GLU A 433 29.48 -12.29 -18.13
C GLU A 433 28.31 -11.95 -19.06
N LEU A 434 27.13 -11.63 -18.53
CA LEU A 434 25.92 -11.39 -19.32
C LEU A 434 25.65 -9.91 -19.62
N ARG A 435 26.25 -8.98 -18.87
CA ARG A 435 26.05 -7.53 -18.98
C ARG A 435 27.26 -6.72 -18.49
#